data_AF-A0A9W8X0Q3-F1
#
_entry.id   AF-A0A9W8X0Q3-F1
#
_cell.length_a   1.000
_cell.length_b   1.000
_cell.length_c   1.000
_cell.angle_alpha   90.00
_cell.angle_beta   90.00
_cell.angle_gamma   90.00
#
_symmetry.space_group_name_H-M   'P 1'
#
loop_
_entity.id
_entity.type
_entity.pdbx_description
1 polymer ?
#
loop_
_entity_poly.entity_id
_entity_poly.type
_entity_poly.pdbx_seq_one_letter_code
_entity_poly.pdbx_strand_id
1 'polypeptide(L)'
;MTAHDIPVPHDPKDNEALSMFQEVEELFPSKSLGENKWYILALAAMVGGGQPGFAPLLYKELIKRPEHQSPEQRQALMRRIRETLFKLIIIVGVCKPLEAIFDIDAITKPEDKDYSFSREGWQCDEANAKRGFEWQNRLYQQDQGAIDNVLASQRDFGELSIVFSRH
;
A
#
# COMPACT_ATOMS: atom_id res chain seq x y z
N MET A 1 36.34 24.38 -20.15
CA MET A 1 35.40 24.13 -19.03
C MET A 1 34.59 22.90 -19.42
N THR A 2 34.95 21.74 -18.88
CA THR A 2 34.32 20.45 -19.19
C THR A 2 32.98 20.37 -18.48
N ALA A 3 31.91 20.10 -19.23
CA ALA A 3 30.60 19.81 -18.67
C ALA A 3 30.74 18.62 -17.70
N HIS A 4 30.44 18.84 -16.43
CA HIS A 4 30.28 17.76 -15.48
C HIS A 4 28.94 17.10 -15.81
N ASP A 5 28.96 15.98 -16.54
CA ASP A 5 27.81 15.10 -16.69
C ASP A 5 27.43 14.60 -15.30
N ILE A 6 26.36 15.16 -14.75
CA ILE A 6 25.74 14.64 -13.53
C ILE A 6 25.17 13.26 -13.93
N PRO A 7 25.63 12.15 -13.34
CA PRO A 7 25.07 10.84 -13.64
C PRO A 7 23.59 10.85 -13.26
N VAL A 8 22.71 10.77 -14.25
CA VAL A 8 21.28 10.58 -13.99
C VAL A 8 21.12 9.18 -13.41
N PRO A 9 20.60 9.02 -12.18
CA PRO A 9 20.29 7.70 -11.65
C PRO A 9 19.33 6.99 -12.60
N HIS A 10 19.64 5.75 -12.96
CA HIS A 10 18.76 4.93 -13.79
C HIS A 10 17.55 4.49 -12.96
N ASP A 11 16.37 4.50 -13.57
CA ASP A 11 15.14 4.02 -12.95
C ASP A 11 15.24 2.52 -12.68
N PRO A 12 15.01 2.05 -11.44
CA PRO A 12 15.12 0.64 -11.13
C PRO A 12 14.23 -0.23 -12.01
N LYS A 13 14.66 -1.46 -12.28
CA LYS A 13 13.89 -2.45 -13.07
C LYS A 13 13.35 -3.58 -12.21
N ASP A 14 12.35 -4.30 -12.74
CA ASP A 14 11.73 -5.45 -12.06
C ASP A 14 12.74 -6.49 -11.58
N ASN A 15 13.78 -6.80 -12.37
CA ASN A 15 14.81 -7.77 -11.99
C ASN A 15 15.65 -7.29 -10.79
N GLU A 16 15.90 -5.99 -10.69
CA GLU A 16 16.63 -5.39 -9.56
C GLU A 16 15.75 -5.38 -8.30
N ALA A 17 14.45 -5.08 -8.45
CA ALA A 17 13.49 -5.19 -7.36
C ALA A 17 13.36 -6.64 -6.83
N LEU A 18 13.31 -7.62 -7.74
CA LEU A 18 13.29 -9.04 -7.37
C LEU A 18 14.55 -9.48 -6.63
N SER A 19 15.74 -9.05 -7.09
CA SER A 19 17.01 -9.31 -6.39
C SER A 19 16.97 -8.72 -4.98
N MET A 20 16.51 -7.47 -4.85
CA MET A 20 16.39 -6.80 -3.56
C MET A 20 15.41 -7.51 -2.62
N PHE A 21 14.29 -8.04 -3.12
CA PHE A 21 13.37 -8.82 -2.27
C PHE A 21 14.04 -10.08 -1.70
N GLN A 22 14.81 -10.80 -2.52
CA GLN A 22 15.56 -11.99 -2.10
C GLN A 22 16.64 -11.62 -1.08
N GLU A 23 17.43 -10.58 -1.36
CA GLU A 23 18.46 -10.10 -0.45
C GLU A 23 17.89 -9.68 0.90
N VAL A 24 16.77 -8.93 0.90
CA VAL A 24 16.10 -8.52 2.14
C VAL A 24 15.61 -9.74 2.90
N GLU A 25 14.99 -10.71 2.23
CA GLU A 25 14.55 -11.94 2.89
C GLU A 25 15.71 -12.71 3.53
N GLU A 26 16.84 -12.85 2.83
CA GLU A 26 18.04 -13.52 3.36
C GLU A 26 18.69 -12.74 4.52
N LEU A 27 18.68 -11.41 4.45
CA LEU A 27 19.28 -10.53 5.45
C LEU A 27 18.47 -10.46 6.76
N PHE A 28 17.15 -10.67 6.71
CA PHE A 28 16.33 -10.61 7.92
C PHE A 28 16.38 -11.94 8.70
N PRO A 29 16.99 -11.96 9.91
CA PRO A 29 17.18 -13.19 10.66
C PRO A 29 15.83 -13.73 11.16
N SER A 30 15.55 -14.99 10.84
CA SER A 30 14.33 -15.73 11.19
C SER A 30 14.00 -15.77 12.70
N LYS A 31 14.91 -15.34 13.58
CA LYS A 31 14.76 -15.42 15.05
C LYS A 31 14.13 -14.20 15.75
N SER A 32 14.17 -12.99 15.17
CA SER A 32 13.69 -11.77 15.88
C SER A 32 12.40 -11.18 15.31
N LEU A 33 12.25 -11.17 13.98
CA LEU A 33 11.10 -10.54 13.31
C LEU A 33 10.01 -11.56 12.93
N GLY A 34 10.35 -12.85 12.93
CA GLY A 34 9.52 -13.95 12.42
C GLY A 34 9.58 -14.04 10.90
N GLU A 35 9.64 -15.27 10.37
CA GLU A 35 9.90 -15.60 8.97
C GLU A 35 8.90 -14.94 7.99
N ASN A 36 7.69 -14.63 8.46
CA ASN A 36 6.59 -14.13 7.64
C ASN A 36 6.36 -12.62 7.73
N LYS A 37 7.41 -11.82 8.02
CA LYS A 37 7.28 -10.36 8.22
C LYS A 37 8.33 -9.49 7.51
N TRP A 38 9.35 -10.06 6.88
CA TRP A 38 10.39 -9.28 6.18
C TRP A 38 9.81 -8.31 5.14
N TYR A 39 8.76 -8.74 4.43
CA TYR A 39 8.11 -7.95 3.38
C TYR A 39 7.44 -6.68 3.90
N ILE A 40 7.14 -6.58 5.20
CA ILE A 40 6.59 -5.36 5.81
C ILE A 40 7.64 -4.25 5.75
N LEU A 41 8.90 -4.57 6.08
CA LEU A 41 10.01 -3.63 6.00
C LEU A 41 10.36 -3.30 4.55
N ALA A 42 10.42 -4.32 3.69
CA ALA A 42 10.65 -4.12 2.26
C ALA A 42 9.58 -3.17 1.66
N LEU A 43 8.30 -3.46 1.89
CA LEU A 43 7.19 -2.66 1.40
C LEU A 43 7.24 -1.22 1.93
N ALA A 44 7.46 -1.03 3.23
CA ALA A 44 7.51 0.30 3.83
C ALA A 44 8.69 1.13 3.29
N ALA A 45 9.88 0.53 3.18
CA ALA A 45 11.07 1.19 2.66
C ALA A 45 10.93 1.54 1.17
N MET A 46 10.39 0.62 0.38
CA MET A 46 10.19 0.77 -1.06
C MET A 46 9.15 1.85 -1.38
N VAL A 47 7.96 1.79 -0.77
CA VAL A 47 6.90 2.78 -0.97
C VAL A 47 7.32 4.13 -0.40
N GLY A 48 7.91 4.16 0.81
CA GLY A 48 8.38 5.39 1.42
C GLY A 48 9.52 6.05 0.64
N GLY A 49 10.43 5.24 0.10
CA GLY A 49 11.55 5.62 -0.76
C GLY A 49 11.14 6.09 -2.15
N GLY A 50 9.84 6.10 -2.48
CA GLY A 50 9.34 6.63 -3.76
C GLY A 50 9.31 5.62 -4.89
N GLN A 51 9.25 4.33 -4.58
CA GLN A 51 9.14 3.26 -5.57
C GLN A 51 7.84 2.42 -5.39
N PRO A 52 6.65 3.05 -5.32
CA PRO A 52 5.39 2.34 -5.09
C PRO A 52 5.04 1.33 -6.20
N GLY A 53 5.49 1.56 -7.45
CA GLY A 53 5.21 0.69 -8.60
C GLY A 53 5.73 -0.76 -8.49
N PHE A 54 6.64 -1.05 -7.56
CA PHE A 54 7.09 -2.42 -7.29
C PHE A 54 6.25 -3.15 -6.21
N ALA A 55 5.30 -2.48 -5.56
CA ALA A 55 4.36 -3.09 -4.63
C ALA A 55 3.54 -4.25 -5.24
N PRO A 56 2.98 -4.15 -6.47
CA PRO A 56 2.32 -5.28 -7.14
C PRO A 56 3.27 -6.44 -7.42
N LEU A 57 4.55 -6.17 -7.74
CA LEU A 57 5.55 -7.21 -7.97
C LEU A 57 5.86 -7.97 -6.67
N LEU A 58 6.04 -7.25 -5.56
CA LEU A 58 6.21 -7.85 -4.24
C LEU A 58 5.00 -8.74 -3.88
N TYR A 59 3.77 -8.26 -4.10
CA TYR A 59 2.56 -9.05 -3.86
C TYR A 59 2.53 -10.34 -4.69
N LYS A 60 2.87 -10.27 -5.99
CA LYS A 60 2.96 -11.45 -6.87
C LYS A 60 3.95 -12.49 -6.37
N GLU A 61 5.09 -12.07 -5.84
CA GLU A 61 6.06 -13.02 -5.26
C GLU A 61 5.59 -13.62 -3.95
N LEU A 62 4.91 -12.85 -3.11
CA LEU A 62 4.37 -13.35 -1.84
C LEU A 62 3.29 -14.40 -2.07
N ILE A 63 2.33 -14.18 -2.98
CA ILE A 63 1.23 -15.14 -3.18
C ILE A 63 1.67 -16.49 -3.81
N LYS A 64 2.88 -16.59 -4.36
CA LYS A 64 3.45 -17.86 -4.83
C LYS A 64 3.88 -18.79 -3.68
N ARG A 65 4.03 -18.25 -2.48
CA ARG A 65 4.57 -18.97 -1.32
C ARG A 65 3.57 -19.96 -0.72
N PRO A 66 4.03 -21.06 -0.11
CA PRO A 66 3.14 -22.12 0.40
C PRO A 66 2.18 -21.63 1.50
N GLU A 67 2.47 -20.53 2.19
CA GLU A 67 1.58 -19.95 3.22
C GLU A 67 0.42 -19.13 2.65
N HIS A 68 0.35 -18.96 1.31
CA HIS A 68 -0.60 -18.07 0.61
C HIS A 68 -1.38 -18.76 -0.52
N GLN A 69 -1.61 -20.06 -0.37
CA GLN A 69 -2.26 -20.89 -1.40
C GLN A 69 -3.79 -20.82 -1.37
N SER A 70 -4.42 -20.50 -0.24
CA SER A 70 -5.87 -20.30 -0.15
C SER A 70 -6.26 -18.81 -0.26
N PRO A 71 -7.49 -18.50 -0.72
CA PRO A 71 -8.01 -17.13 -0.72
C PRO A 71 -7.94 -16.47 0.66
N GLU A 72 -8.31 -17.18 1.72
CA GLU A 72 -8.32 -16.65 3.10
C GLU A 72 -6.90 -16.26 3.56
N GLN A 73 -5.89 -17.03 3.15
CA GLN A 73 -4.50 -16.73 3.42
C GLN A 73 -4.02 -15.48 2.67
N ARG A 74 -4.43 -15.31 1.40
CA ARG A 74 -4.12 -14.12 0.59
C ARG A 74 -4.84 -12.88 1.09
N GLN A 75 -6.09 -13.02 1.55
CA GLN A 75 -6.83 -11.96 2.24
C GLN A 75 -6.14 -11.56 3.56
N ALA A 76 -5.64 -12.52 4.33
CA ALA A 76 -4.86 -12.25 5.55
C ALA A 76 -3.51 -11.56 5.27
N LEU A 77 -2.89 -11.86 4.13
CA LEU A 77 -1.73 -11.10 3.65
C LEU A 77 -2.14 -9.67 3.27
N MET A 78 -3.24 -9.50 2.52
CA MET A 78 -3.74 -8.20 2.10
C MET A 78 -4.04 -7.28 3.30
N ARG A 79 -4.64 -7.81 4.37
CA ARG A 79 -4.85 -7.06 5.63
C ARG A 79 -3.55 -6.50 6.21
N ARG A 80 -2.48 -7.28 6.18
CA ARG A 80 -1.15 -6.84 6.66
C ARG A 80 -0.51 -5.79 5.76
N ILE A 81 -0.70 -5.93 4.44
CA ILE A 81 -0.27 -4.94 3.44
C ILE A 81 -1.02 -3.62 3.65
N ARG A 82 -2.37 -3.65 3.71
CA ARG A 82 -3.21 -2.47 3.99
C ARG A 82 -2.78 -1.78 5.27
N GLU A 83 -2.56 -2.53 6.34
CA GLU A 83 -2.14 -1.98 7.64
C GLU A 83 -0.77 -1.30 7.58
N THR A 84 0.17 -1.90 6.84
CA THR A 84 1.52 -1.34 6.64
C THR A 84 1.46 -0.02 5.88
N LEU A 85 0.74 -0.01 4.75
CA LEU A 85 0.60 1.16 3.90
C LEU A 85 -0.19 2.27 4.60
N PHE A 86 -1.25 1.93 5.33
CA PHE A 86 -2.02 2.90 6.10
C PHE A 86 -1.14 3.61 7.13
N LYS A 87 -0.35 2.86 7.90
CA LYS A 87 0.58 3.45 8.87
C LYS A 87 1.64 4.34 8.21
N LEU A 88 2.04 4.00 6.98
CA LEU A 88 3.02 4.77 6.22
C LEU A 88 2.50 6.15 5.78
N ILE A 89 1.18 6.32 5.64
CA ILE A 89 0.55 7.59 5.24
C ILE A 89 0.97 8.75 6.15
N ILE A 90 1.10 8.49 7.46
CA ILE A 90 1.48 9.51 8.44
C ILE A 90 2.91 10.01 8.23
N ILE A 91 3.78 9.20 7.62
CA ILE A 91 5.20 9.49 7.43
C ILE A 91 5.46 10.11 6.05
N VAL A 92 4.83 9.59 4.99
CA VAL A 92 5.17 9.95 3.59
C VAL A 92 4.02 10.59 2.81
N GLY A 93 2.91 10.89 3.50
CA GLY A 93 1.68 11.36 2.88
C GLY A 93 0.89 10.26 2.20
N VAL A 94 -0.28 10.63 1.68
CA VAL A 94 -1.29 9.66 1.21
C VAL A 94 -1.04 9.14 -0.21
N CYS A 95 -0.37 9.91 -1.08
CA CYS A 95 -0.31 9.60 -2.51
C CYS A 95 0.42 8.28 -2.80
N LYS A 96 1.62 8.07 -2.25
CA LYS A 96 2.42 6.86 -2.55
C LYS A 96 1.78 5.57 -2.00
N PRO A 97 1.25 5.54 -0.76
CA PRO A 97 0.53 4.38 -0.26
C PRO A 97 -0.76 4.08 -1.05
N LEU A 98 -1.47 5.12 -1.53
CA LEU A 98 -2.65 4.93 -2.39
C LEU A 98 -2.29 4.33 -3.75
N GLU A 99 -1.25 4.84 -4.40
CA GLU A 99 -0.75 4.30 -5.67
C GLU A 99 -0.40 2.81 -5.52
N ALA A 100 0.37 2.47 -4.48
CA ALA A 100 0.76 1.09 -4.20
C ALA A 100 -0.46 0.17 -3.99
N ILE A 101 -1.48 0.59 -3.24
CA ILE A 101 -2.65 -0.26 -2.98
C ILE A 101 -3.56 -0.40 -4.22
N PHE A 102 -3.68 0.64 -5.05
CA PHE A 102 -4.43 0.58 -6.30
C PHE A 102 -3.78 -0.39 -7.29
N ASP A 103 -2.46 -0.33 -7.43
CA ASP A 103 -1.73 -1.24 -8.32
C ASP A 103 -1.81 -2.69 -7.86
N ILE A 104 -1.77 -2.92 -6.54
CA ILE A 104 -2.00 -4.26 -5.97
C ILE A 104 -3.45 -4.72 -6.22
N ASP A 105 -4.46 -3.87 -5.99
CA ASP A 105 -5.87 -4.25 -6.21
C ASP A 105 -6.14 -4.60 -7.68
N ALA A 106 -5.54 -3.87 -8.62
CA ALA A 106 -5.67 -4.10 -10.06
C ALA A 106 -5.22 -5.50 -10.51
N ILE A 107 -4.25 -6.10 -9.79
CA ILE A 107 -3.77 -7.46 -10.06
C ILE A 107 -4.35 -8.52 -9.12
N THR A 108 -5.14 -8.12 -8.12
CA THR A 108 -5.73 -9.02 -7.13
C THR A 108 -6.94 -9.73 -7.74
N LYS A 109 -6.98 -11.06 -7.66
CA LYS A 109 -8.08 -11.85 -8.21
C LYS A 109 -9.38 -11.60 -7.44
N PRO A 110 -10.56 -11.71 -8.07
CA PRO A 110 -11.84 -11.48 -7.40
C PRO A 110 -12.04 -12.29 -6.11
N GLU A 111 -11.65 -13.56 -6.10
CA GLU A 111 -11.73 -14.44 -4.93
C GLU A 111 -10.82 -14.02 -3.77
N ASP A 112 -9.75 -13.27 -4.06
CA ASP A 112 -8.74 -12.84 -3.10
C ASP A 112 -9.05 -11.46 -2.50
N LYS A 113 -10.08 -10.78 -3.01
CA LYS A 113 -10.51 -9.48 -2.50
C LYS A 113 -11.09 -9.63 -1.10
N ASP A 114 -10.53 -8.88 -0.15
CA ASP A 114 -10.98 -8.85 1.24
C ASP A 114 -11.79 -7.59 1.52
N TYR A 115 -13.09 -7.75 1.74
CA TYR A 115 -14.01 -6.66 2.07
C TYR A 115 -14.14 -6.40 3.56
N SER A 116 -13.38 -7.10 4.41
CA SER A 116 -13.33 -6.81 5.85
C SER A 116 -12.61 -5.48 6.12
N PHE A 117 -12.93 -4.86 7.25
CA PHE A 117 -12.41 -3.55 7.63
C PHE A 117 -11.69 -3.66 8.97
N SER A 118 -10.40 -3.29 8.99
CA SER A 118 -9.54 -3.50 10.17
C SER A 118 -9.79 -2.50 11.29
N ARG A 119 -10.52 -1.42 11.00
CA ARG A 119 -10.76 -0.29 11.92
C ARG A 119 -12.25 -0.15 12.25
N GLU A 120 -13.00 -1.24 12.21
CA GLU A 120 -14.42 -1.26 12.60
C GLU A 120 -14.57 -0.71 14.03
N GLY A 121 -15.34 0.37 14.18
CA GLY A 121 -15.51 1.07 15.46
C GLY A 121 -14.49 2.19 15.76
N TRP A 122 -13.50 2.44 14.87
CA TRP A 122 -12.65 3.62 14.98
C TRP A 122 -13.44 4.89 14.65
N GLN A 123 -13.65 5.73 15.65
CA GLN A 123 -14.35 7.01 15.51
C GLN A 123 -13.33 8.14 15.51
N CYS A 124 -13.13 8.79 14.35
CA CYS A 124 -12.85 10.21 14.34
C CYS A 124 -14.19 10.93 14.65
N ASP A 125 -14.19 12.00 15.45
CA ASP A 125 -15.45 12.66 15.83
C ASP A 125 -16.31 13.02 14.60
N GLU A 126 -17.64 13.10 14.76
CA GLU A 126 -18.57 13.44 13.66
C GLU A 126 -18.15 14.73 12.94
N ALA A 127 -17.53 15.66 13.67
CA ALA A 127 -17.03 16.90 13.13
C ALA A 127 -15.85 16.68 12.16
N ASN A 128 -15.00 15.68 12.39
CA ASN A 128 -13.89 15.33 11.52
C ASN A 128 -14.36 14.62 10.25
N ALA A 129 -15.28 13.67 10.39
CA ALA A 129 -15.89 12.99 9.24
C ALA A 129 -16.59 14.00 8.30
N LYS A 130 -17.31 14.97 8.88
CA LYS A 130 -17.96 16.04 8.13
C LYS A 130 -16.95 16.94 7.39
N ARG A 131 -15.87 17.37 8.06
CA ARG A 131 -14.81 18.17 7.42
C ARG A 131 -14.16 17.41 6.27
N GLY A 132 -13.91 16.13 6.52
CA GLY A 132 -13.60 15.09 5.56
C GLY A 132 -14.32 15.16 4.24
N PHE A 133 -15.58 14.81 4.36
CA PHE A 133 -16.51 14.72 3.26
C PHE A 133 -16.70 16.06 2.54
N GLU A 134 -16.71 17.18 3.28
CA GLU A 134 -16.84 18.52 2.72
C GLU A 134 -15.63 18.96 1.88
N TRP A 135 -14.41 18.58 2.26
CA TRP A 135 -13.20 18.89 1.50
C TRP A 135 -13.04 17.93 0.32
N GLN A 136 -13.32 16.64 0.52
CA GLN A 136 -13.28 15.65 -0.56
C GLN A 136 -14.29 16.00 -1.65
N ASN A 137 -15.53 16.34 -1.26
CA ASN A 137 -16.53 16.84 -2.21
C ASN A 137 -16.06 18.09 -2.94
N ARG A 138 -15.39 19.05 -2.29
CA ARG A 138 -14.90 20.25 -2.98
C ARG A 138 -13.88 19.93 -4.08
N LEU A 139 -13.10 18.88 -3.90
CA LEU A 139 -12.04 18.49 -4.84
C LEU A 139 -12.52 17.52 -5.93
N TYR A 140 -13.47 16.64 -5.64
CA TYR A 140 -13.82 15.49 -6.49
C TYR A 140 -15.30 15.41 -6.88
N GLN A 141 -16.01 16.56 -6.94
CA GLN A 141 -17.49 16.67 -7.15
C GLN A 141 -18.11 15.75 -8.22
N GLN A 142 -17.35 15.30 -9.24
CA GLN A 142 -17.87 14.50 -10.34
C GLN A 142 -17.46 13.01 -10.34
N ASP A 143 -16.50 12.58 -9.50
CA ASP A 143 -15.94 11.20 -9.54
C ASP A 143 -16.08 10.43 -8.22
N GLN A 144 -16.75 10.98 -7.21
CA GLN A 144 -16.84 10.39 -5.87
C GLN A 144 -17.34 8.94 -5.87
N GLY A 145 -18.39 8.62 -6.65
CA GLY A 145 -18.91 7.25 -6.75
C GLY A 145 -17.97 6.26 -7.44
N ALA A 146 -17.07 6.73 -8.31
CA ALA A 146 -16.03 5.90 -8.92
C ALA A 146 -14.90 5.65 -7.93
N ILE A 147 -14.49 6.68 -7.18
CA ILE A 147 -13.47 6.58 -6.11
C ILE A 147 -13.95 5.63 -5.01
N ASP A 148 -15.20 5.75 -4.57
CA ASP A 148 -15.78 4.90 -3.53
C ASP A 148 -15.84 3.42 -3.98
N ASN A 149 -16.15 3.18 -5.26
CA ASN A 149 -16.15 1.82 -5.83
C ASN A 149 -14.74 1.22 -5.94
N VAL A 150 -13.74 2.02 -6.32
CA VAL A 150 -12.32 1.58 -6.34
C VAL A 150 -11.83 1.29 -4.92
N LEU A 151 -12.29 2.04 -3.92
CA LEU A 151 -11.93 1.87 -2.52
C LEU A 151 -12.79 0.84 -1.76
N ALA A 152 -13.82 0.26 -2.40
CA ALA A 152 -14.73 -0.67 -1.73
C ALA A 152 -14.02 -1.94 -1.19
N SER A 153 -13.01 -2.44 -1.90
CA SER A 153 -12.12 -3.53 -1.44
C SER A 153 -10.96 -3.05 -0.56
N GLN A 154 -10.77 -1.74 -0.44
CA GLN A 154 -9.68 -1.08 0.28
C GLN A 154 -10.23 -0.08 1.32
N ARG A 155 -11.26 -0.49 2.08
CA ARG A 155 -12.04 0.42 2.96
C ARG A 155 -11.20 1.23 3.96
N ASP A 156 -10.08 0.69 4.42
CA ASP A 156 -9.11 1.39 5.27
C ASP A 156 -8.63 2.72 4.64
N PHE A 157 -8.50 2.79 3.32
CA PHE A 157 -8.13 4.00 2.59
C PHE A 157 -9.33 4.89 2.25
N GLY A 158 -10.51 4.32 2.06
CA GLY A 158 -11.77 5.06 1.88
C GLY A 158 -12.02 6.02 3.04
N GLU A 159 -12.00 5.52 4.27
CA GLU A 159 -12.21 6.34 5.47
C GLU A 159 -11.12 7.42 5.65
N LEU A 160 -9.91 7.17 5.18
CA LEU A 160 -8.81 8.12 5.30
C LEU A 160 -8.98 9.35 4.39
N SER A 161 -9.59 9.18 3.22
CA SER A 161 -9.97 10.30 2.34
C SER A 161 -10.97 11.27 2.98
N ILE A 162 -11.76 10.75 3.93
CA ILE A 162 -12.70 11.50 4.79
C ILE A 162 -11.99 12.02 6.06
N VAL A 163 -10.76 11.64 6.37
CA VAL A 163 -10.06 12.07 7.61
C VAL A 163 -9.05 13.18 7.35
N PHE A 164 -8.39 13.24 6.18
CA PHE A 164 -7.27 14.16 5.89
C PHE A 164 -7.64 15.55 5.36
N SER A 165 -8.89 15.97 5.51
CA SER A 165 -9.41 17.26 5.06
C SER A 165 -8.98 18.48 5.87
N ARG A 166 -7.81 18.39 6.50
CA ARG A 166 -7.09 19.52 7.03
C ARG A 166 -5.70 19.47 6.42
N HIS A 167 -5.47 20.27 5.40
CA HIS A 167 -4.55 21.41 5.41
C HIS A 167 -5.08 22.43 4.40
#